data_AF-A0A9W8TDY3-F1
#
_entry.id   AF-A0A9W8TDY3-F1
#
_cell.length_a   1.000
_cell.length_b   1.000
_cell.length_c   1.000
_cell.angle_alpha   90.00
_cell.angle_beta   90.00
_cell.angle_gamma   90.00
#
_symmetry.space_group_name_H-M   'P 1'
#
loop_
_entity.id
_entity.type
_entity.pdbx_description
1 polymer ?
#
loop_
_entity_poly.entity_id
_entity_poly.type
_entity_poly.pdbx_seq_one_letter_code
_entity_poly.pdbx_strand_id
1 'polypeptide(L)'
;MDEIVAPSAPRRIKFRFGLSVVSAIGKRNDRKHPNVLRLSIIRGPFQRMLMNLLLRLPTFLQVPIAAVFPGFFLPDRVVLKKAKEGWLEEFENEKSMYERLENLQGRVIPRLYGEAICEGARALILSEIIGIMPWEQKLPPLPVDEFKALVDTAWRELNALGLAYDDVGLDNLIIVGDRVMVVDLESVYEPAHEYKAYIFKSDRIQLGEVYQRYLDNYEDDSDGAFWEQF
;
A
#
# COMPACT_ATOMS: atom_id res chain seq x y z
N MET A 1 -11.14 29.36 -7.45
CA MET A 1 -10.87 28.96 -8.85
C MET A 1 -9.81 27.89 -8.80
N ASP A 2 -10.23 26.66 -8.47
CA ASP A 2 -9.33 25.52 -8.45
C ASP A 2 -9.17 25.01 -9.88
N GLU A 3 -7.95 25.09 -10.39
CA GLU A 3 -7.56 24.41 -11.62
C GLU A 3 -7.78 22.91 -11.41
N ILE A 4 -8.77 22.35 -12.11
CA ILE A 4 -8.94 20.90 -12.27
C ILE A 4 -7.78 20.40 -13.15
N VAL A 5 -6.58 20.31 -12.57
CA VAL A 5 -5.45 19.63 -13.19
C VAL A 5 -5.80 18.15 -13.27
N ALA A 6 -6.04 17.69 -14.50
CA ALA A 6 -6.36 16.32 -14.85
C ALA A 6 -5.42 15.30 -14.16
N PRO A 7 -5.90 14.07 -13.85
CA PRO A 7 -5.02 13.02 -13.34
C PRO A 7 -3.83 12.86 -14.30
N SER A 8 -2.60 12.99 -13.76
CA SER A 8 -1.38 13.01 -14.57
C SER A 8 -1.37 11.82 -15.54
N ALA A 9 -1.27 12.10 -16.84
CA ALA A 9 -1.36 11.09 -17.89
C ALA A 9 -0.36 9.93 -17.62
N PRO A 10 -0.74 8.67 -17.94
CA PRO A 10 0.18 7.55 -17.84
C PRO A 10 1.48 7.87 -18.60
N ARG A 11 2.62 7.70 -17.92
CA ARG A 11 3.93 8.03 -18.49
C ARG A 11 4.86 6.83 -18.42
N ARG A 12 5.78 6.72 -19.38
CA ARG A 12 6.79 5.67 -19.34
C ARG A 12 7.83 6.00 -18.27
N ILE A 13 8.12 5.03 -17.41
CA ILE A 13 9.08 5.13 -16.31
C ILE A 13 10.10 4.01 -16.44
N LYS A 14 11.34 4.31 -16.05
CA LYS A 14 12.39 3.31 -15.86
C LYS A 14 12.89 3.40 -14.43
N PHE A 15 13.07 2.26 -13.80
CA PHE A 15 13.68 2.16 -12.48
C PHE A 15 14.70 1.03 -12.46
N ARG A 16 15.70 1.16 -11.59
CA ARG A 16 16.73 0.15 -11.35
C ARG A 16 16.34 -0.66 -10.11
N PHE A 17 16.30 -1.97 -10.25
CA PHE A 17 15.98 -2.91 -9.17
C PHE A 17 16.99 -4.05 -9.18
N GLY A 18 17.87 -4.09 -8.17
CA GLY A 18 19.12 -4.85 -8.26
C GLY A 18 19.94 -4.44 -9.48
N LEU A 19 20.42 -5.41 -10.26
CA LEU A 19 21.09 -5.14 -11.54
C LEU A 19 20.13 -4.97 -12.73
N SER A 20 18.82 -5.16 -12.52
CA SER A 20 17.82 -5.04 -13.58
C SER A 20 17.41 -3.59 -13.79
N VAL A 21 17.31 -3.16 -15.06
CA VAL A 21 16.59 -1.95 -15.44
C VAL A 21 15.21 -2.36 -15.94
N VAL A 22 14.17 -1.96 -15.20
CA VAL A 22 12.79 -2.30 -15.50
C VAL A 22 12.10 -1.10 -16.15
N SER A 23 11.38 -1.36 -17.24
CA SER A 23 10.55 -0.35 -17.92
C SER A 23 9.08 -0.61 -17.57
N ALA A 24 8.34 0.46 -17.27
CA ALA A 24 6.92 0.37 -16.94
C ALA A 24 6.14 1.57 -17.48
N ILE A 25 4.82 1.45 -17.56
CA ILE A 25 3.90 2.57 -17.68
C ILE A 25 3.43 2.91 -16.27
N GLY A 26 3.73 4.11 -15.79
CA GLY A 26 3.36 4.57 -14.46
C GLY A 26 2.22 5.58 -14.50
N LYS A 27 1.29 5.42 -13.57
CA LYS A 27 0.23 6.38 -13.24
C LYS A 27 0.34 6.73 -11.76
N ARG A 28 0.13 7.99 -11.39
CA ARG A 28 0.03 8.38 -9.97
C ARG A 28 -1.16 7.65 -9.32
N ASN A 29 -1.01 7.25 -8.06
CA ASN A 29 -2.10 6.63 -7.31
C ASN A 29 -3.28 7.61 -7.20
N ASP A 30 -3.00 8.80 -6.69
CA ASP A 30 -3.95 9.89 -6.49
C ASP A 30 -3.21 11.23 -6.37
N ARG A 31 -3.96 12.30 -6.04
CA ARG A 31 -3.42 13.66 -5.86
C ARG A 31 -2.67 13.86 -4.54
N LYS A 32 -3.05 13.14 -3.48
CA LYS A 32 -2.51 13.27 -2.12
C LYS A 32 -1.15 12.56 -1.97
N HIS A 33 -0.92 11.48 -2.71
CA HIS A 33 0.29 10.67 -2.65
C HIS A 33 1.06 10.68 -3.98
N PRO A 34 1.61 11.84 -4.42
CA PRO A 34 2.29 11.97 -5.71
C PRO A 34 3.58 11.15 -5.82
N ASN A 35 4.14 10.71 -4.69
CA ASN A 35 5.29 9.82 -4.60
C ASN A 35 4.92 8.34 -4.82
N VAL A 36 3.63 7.99 -4.83
CA VAL A 36 3.14 6.63 -5.06
C VAL A 36 2.68 6.46 -6.51
N LEU A 37 3.29 5.49 -7.20
CA LEU A 37 3.05 5.22 -8.61
C LEU A 37 2.56 3.79 -8.80
N ARG A 38 1.41 3.62 -9.45
CA ARG A 38 0.96 2.32 -9.95
C ARG A 38 1.63 2.05 -11.29
N LEU A 39 2.35 0.94 -11.40
CA LEU A 39 3.17 0.59 -12.55
C LEU A 39 2.66 -0.66 -13.25
N SER A 40 2.52 -0.58 -14.57
CA SER A 40 2.34 -1.74 -15.46
C SER A 40 3.67 -2.05 -16.15
N ILE A 41 4.30 -3.17 -15.80
CA ILE A 41 5.62 -3.54 -16.30
C ILE A 41 5.55 -3.89 -17.80
N ILE A 42 6.43 -3.28 -18.58
CA ILE A 42 6.54 -3.54 -20.02
C ILE A 42 7.53 -4.68 -20.22
N ARG A 43 7.02 -5.83 -20.67
CA ARG A 43 7.82 -7.01 -21.01
C ARG A 43 7.74 -7.32 -22.50
N GLY A 44 8.91 -7.44 -23.15
CA GLY A 44 8.98 -7.93 -24.53
C GLY A 44 8.72 -9.44 -24.63
N PRO A 45 8.44 -9.97 -25.84
CA PRO A 45 8.18 -11.40 -26.05
C PRO A 45 9.33 -12.30 -25.55
N PHE A 46 10.58 -11.90 -25.82
CA PHE A 46 11.77 -12.62 -25.36
C PHE A 46 11.88 -12.65 -23.84
N GLN A 47 11.60 -11.53 -23.16
CA GLN A 47 11.63 -11.48 -21.69
C GLN A 47 10.57 -12.37 -21.07
N ARG A 48 9.37 -12.42 -21.67
CA ARG A 48 8.30 -13.34 -21.22
C ARG A 48 8.70 -14.81 -21.42
N MET A 49 9.29 -15.14 -22.56
CA MET A 49 9.82 -16.48 -22.83
C MET A 49 10.91 -16.87 -21.82
N LEU A 50 11.88 -15.98 -21.58
CA LEU A 50 12.96 -16.20 -20.63
C LEU A 50 12.41 -16.40 -19.21
N MET A 51 11.46 -15.57 -18.78
CA MET A 51 10.81 -15.68 -17.47
C MET A 51 10.07 -17.01 -17.33
N ASN A 52 9.32 -17.43 -18.36
CA ASN A 52 8.64 -18.73 -18.36
C ASN A 52 9.61 -19.91 -18.27
N LEU A 53 10.82 -19.80 -18.82
CA LEU A 53 11.87 -20.79 -18.66
C LEU A 53 12.48 -20.75 -17.25
N LEU A 54 12.79 -19.56 -16.73
CA LEU A 54 13.36 -19.38 -15.40
C LEU A 54 12.43 -19.91 -14.30
N LEU A 55 11.12 -19.66 -14.41
CA LEU A 55 10.11 -20.14 -13.47
C LEU A 55 9.94 -21.67 -13.48
N ARG A 56 10.42 -22.36 -14.53
CA ARG A 56 10.45 -23.83 -14.61
C ARG A 56 11.70 -24.46 -13.99
N LEU A 57 12.72 -23.66 -13.69
CA LEU A 57 13.93 -24.17 -13.05
C LEU A 57 13.64 -24.56 -11.59
N PRO A 58 14.39 -25.50 -11.01
CA PRO A 58 14.34 -25.77 -9.57
C PRO A 58 14.61 -24.50 -8.73
N THR A 59 13.97 -24.40 -7.56
CA THR A 59 14.03 -23.21 -6.69
C THR A 59 15.47 -22.80 -6.33
N PHE A 60 16.37 -23.76 -6.11
CA PHE A 60 17.77 -23.47 -5.77
C PHE A 60 18.53 -22.75 -6.89
N LEU A 61 18.11 -22.88 -8.16
CA LEU A 61 18.65 -22.10 -9.28
C LEU A 61 17.95 -20.75 -9.42
N GLN A 62 16.67 -20.66 -9.05
CA GLN A 62 15.92 -19.40 -9.13
C GLN A 62 16.43 -18.38 -8.11
N VAL A 63 16.73 -18.80 -6.88
CA VAL A 63 17.17 -17.93 -5.78
C VAL A 63 18.37 -17.03 -6.15
N PRO A 64 19.51 -17.55 -6.63
CA PRO A 64 20.64 -16.70 -6.98
C PRO A 64 20.32 -15.77 -8.17
N ILE A 65 19.52 -16.24 -9.14
CA ILE A 65 19.12 -15.41 -10.28
C ILE A 65 18.21 -14.27 -9.82
N ALA A 66 17.26 -14.55 -8.93
CA ALA A 66 16.36 -13.56 -8.34
C ALA A 66 17.12 -12.56 -7.46
N ALA A 67 18.17 -12.98 -6.76
CA ALA A 67 19.00 -12.07 -5.97
C ALA A 67 19.75 -11.05 -6.84
N VAL A 68 20.21 -11.45 -8.03
CA VAL A 68 20.99 -10.58 -8.94
C VAL A 68 20.08 -9.77 -9.87
N PHE A 69 19.05 -10.40 -10.42
CA PHE A 69 18.12 -9.81 -11.38
C PHE A 69 16.66 -9.92 -10.91
N PRO A 70 16.31 -9.30 -9.77
CA PRO A 70 14.99 -9.45 -9.17
C PRO A 70 13.87 -8.87 -10.06
N GLY A 71 14.22 -7.95 -10.97
CA GLY A 71 13.26 -7.36 -11.93
C GLY A 71 12.60 -8.37 -12.87
N PHE A 72 13.23 -9.52 -13.14
CA PHE A 72 12.60 -10.57 -13.96
C PHE A 72 11.45 -11.28 -13.24
N PHE A 73 11.44 -11.27 -11.91
CA PHE A 73 10.47 -12.00 -11.09
C PHE A 73 9.35 -11.09 -10.56
N LEU A 74 9.37 -9.79 -10.88
CA LEU A 74 8.26 -8.90 -10.54
C LEU A 74 6.97 -9.35 -11.26
N PRO A 75 5.78 -9.14 -10.69
CA PRO A 75 4.52 -9.31 -11.41
C PRO A 75 4.35 -8.27 -12.53
N ASP A 76 3.28 -8.36 -13.31
CA ASP A 76 2.93 -7.37 -14.35
C ASP A 76 2.49 -6.02 -13.78
N ARG A 77 1.96 -6.01 -12.55
CA ARG A 77 1.50 -4.80 -11.87
C ARG A 77 2.14 -4.69 -10.49
N VAL A 78 2.74 -3.54 -10.21
CA VAL A 78 3.36 -3.22 -8.92
C VAL A 78 3.05 -1.79 -8.52
N VAL A 79 3.21 -1.49 -7.24
CA VAL A 79 3.23 -0.12 -6.73
C VAL A 79 4.67 0.26 -6.44
N LEU A 80 5.06 1.47 -6.84
CA LEU A 80 6.37 2.05 -6.53
C LEU A 80 6.15 3.29 -5.66
N LYS A 81 6.58 3.23 -4.40
CA LYS A 81 6.52 4.35 -3.45
C LYS A 81 7.91 4.98 -3.37
N LYS A 82 8.06 6.19 -3.89
CA LYS A 82 9.32 6.96 -3.81
C LYS A 82 9.49 7.58 -2.42
N ALA A 83 10.72 7.64 -1.94
CA ALA A 83 11.08 8.45 -0.79
C ALA A 83 10.72 9.92 -1.05
N LYS A 84 10.12 10.59 -0.05
CA LYS A 84 9.87 12.03 -0.09
C LYS A 84 11.17 12.77 0.27
N GLU A 85 11.39 13.94 -0.31
CA GLU A 85 12.59 14.73 -0.03
C GLU A 85 12.57 15.22 1.43
N GLY A 86 13.59 14.86 2.22
CA GLY A 86 13.67 15.20 3.65
C GLY A 86 13.02 14.19 4.61
N TRP A 87 12.38 13.12 4.10
CA TRP A 87 11.66 12.12 4.90
C TRP A 87 12.37 10.76 4.85
N LEU A 88 13.68 10.78 5.07
CA LEU A 88 14.50 9.57 4.96
C LEU A 88 14.26 8.62 6.13
N GLU A 89 13.99 9.15 7.32
CA GLU A 89 13.74 8.38 8.53
C GLU A 89 12.45 7.56 8.40
N GLU A 90 11.39 8.18 7.92
CA GLU A 90 10.09 7.56 7.67
C GLU A 90 10.19 6.48 6.59
N PHE A 91 10.99 6.74 5.54
CA PHE A 91 11.26 5.75 4.51
C PHE A 91 12.02 4.53 5.05
N GLU A 92 13.04 4.74 5.89
CA GLU A 92 13.78 3.64 6.52
C GLU A 92 12.92 2.90 7.56
N ASN A 93 12.09 3.63 8.30
CA ASN A 93 11.13 3.03 9.22
C ASN A 93 10.18 2.11 8.45
N GLU A 94 9.51 2.62 7.41
CA GLU A 94 8.59 1.83 6.58
C GLU A 94 9.27 0.57 6.04
N LYS A 95 10.49 0.69 5.50
CA LYS A 95 11.27 -0.44 5.01
C LYS A 95 11.52 -1.48 6.12
N SER A 96 11.97 -1.03 7.30
CA SER A 96 12.22 -1.92 8.44
C SER A 96 10.95 -2.60 8.95
N MET A 97 9.79 -1.92 8.85
CA MET A 97 8.50 -2.48 9.24
C MET A 97 8.06 -3.58 8.28
N TYR A 98 8.30 -3.45 6.97
CA TYR A 98 8.07 -4.56 6.04
C TYR A 98 8.93 -5.79 6.35
N GLU A 99 10.18 -5.60 6.77
CA GLU A 99 11.06 -6.71 7.19
C GLU A 99 10.55 -7.37 8.48
N ARG A 100 10.15 -6.58 9.48
CA ARG A 100 9.61 -7.09 10.75
C ARG A 100 8.26 -7.78 10.61
N LEU A 101 7.47 -7.35 9.62
CA LEU A 101 6.12 -7.84 9.31
C LEU A 101 6.10 -8.85 8.16
N GLU A 102 7.22 -9.53 7.88
CA GLU A 102 7.35 -10.46 6.75
C GLU A 102 6.21 -11.50 6.69
N ASN A 103 5.80 -12.02 7.86
CA ASN A 103 4.74 -13.02 8.00
C ASN A 103 3.31 -12.46 7.71
N LEU A 104 3.13 -11.15 7.69
CA LEU A 104 1.86 -10.48 7.40
C LEU A 104 1.73 -10.05 5.93
N GLN A 105 2.83 -10.09 5.17
CA GLN A 105 2.88 -9.63 3.79
C GLN A 105 1.99 -10.45 2.84
N GLY A 106 1.19 -9.72 2.04
CA GLY A 106 0.21 -10.27 1.11
C GLY A 106 -1.12 -10.68 1.76
N ARG A 107 -1.25 -10.56 3.08
CA ARG A 107 -2.48 -10.88 3.83
C ARG A 107 -3.03 -9.65 4.53
N VAL A 108 -2.23 -9.03 5.39
CA VAL A 108 -2.60 -7.83 6.18
C VAL A 108 -1.96 -6.58 5.60
N ILE A 109 -0.74 -6.68 5.06
CA ILE A 109 -0.02 -5.56 4.42
C ILE A 109 0.43 -5.95 3.00
N PRO A 110 0.79 -4.99 2.12
CA PRO A 110 1.41 -5.31 0.84
C PRO A 110 2.64 -6.21 0.98
N ARG A 111 3.00 -6.93 -0.08
CA ARG A 111 4.32 -7.57 -0.19
C ARG A 111 5.35 -6.54 -0.63
N LEU A 112 6.43 -6.38 0.13
CA LEU A 112 7.64 -5.71 -0.31
C LEU A 112 8.44 -6.66 -1.21
N TYR A 113 8.65 -6.26 -2.47
CA TYR A 113 9.59 -6.94 -3.36
C TYR A 113 11.03 -6.48 -3.13
N GLY A 114 11.20 -5.24 -2.66
CA GLY A 114 12.49 -4.70 -2.26
C GLY A 114 12.65 -3.23 -2.62
N GLU A 115 13.87 -2.74 -2.48
CA GLU A 115 14.25 -1.36 -2.75
C GLU A 115 14.76 -1.15 -4.18
N ALA A 116 14.38 -0.04 -4.80
CA ALA A 116 14.77 0.36 -6.14
C ALA A 116 15.20 1.82 -6.21
N ILE A 117 15.80 2.20 -7.34
CA ILE A 117 16.13 3.58 -7.68
C ILE A 117 15.27 4.01 -8.86
N CYS A 118 14.45 5.04 -8.68
CA CYS A 118 13.60 5.62 -9.70
C CYS A 118 13.86 7.12 -9.80
N GLU A 119 14.30 7.59 -10.98
CA GLU A 119 14.54 9.02 -11.22
C GLU A 119 15.52 9.66 -10.23
N GLY A 120 16.52 8.90 -9.77
CA GLY A 120 17.52 9.35 -8.80
C GLY A 120 17.09 9.24 -7.33
N ALA A 121 15.82 8.96 -7.06
CA ALA A 121 15.30 8.74 -5.70
C ALA A 121 15.22 7.25 -5.35
N ARG A 122 15.38 6.94 -4.06
CA ARG A 122 15.09 5.61 -3.51
C ARG A 122 13.58 5.37 -3.52
N ALA A 123 13.19 4.12 -3.69
CA ALA A 123 11.79 3.73 -3.73
C ALA A 123 11.59 2.29 -3.24
N LEU A 124 10.44 2.01 -2.66
CA LEU A 124 9.99 0.66 -2.36
C LEU A 124 9.12 0.14 -3.51
N ILE A 125 9.35 -1.11 -3.91
CA ILE A 125 8.48 -1.84 -4.84
C ILE A 125 7.56 -2.73 -4.02
N LEU A 126 6.26 -2.47 -4.10
CA LEU A 126 5.22 -3.16 -3.35
C LEU A 126 4.28 -3.92 -4.30
N SER A 127 3.63 -4.97 -3.80
CA SER A 127 2.51 -5.59 -4.51
C SER A 127 1.36 -4.62 -4.65
N GLU A 128 0.75 -4.57 -5.83
CA GLU A 128 -0.53 -3.89 -5.98
C GLU A 128 -1.63 -4.63 -5.22
N ILE A 129 -2.43 -3.89 -4.47
CA ILE A 129 -3.62 -4.40 -3.80
C ILE A 129 -4.81 -4.16 -4.73
N ILE A 130 -5.55 -5.24 -5.03
CA ILE A 130 -6.79 -5.19 -5.78
C ILE A 130 -7.94 -5.20 -4.77
N GLY A 131 -8.40 -4.00 -4.42
CA GLY A 131 -9.49 -3.77 -3.48
C GLY A 131 -10.14 -2.42 -3.74
N ILE A 132 -10.95 -1.98 -2.79
CA ILE A 132 -11.65 -0.69 -2.84
C ILE A 132 -11.30 0.12 -1.59
N MET A 133 -11.27 1.45 -1.72
CA MET A 133 -11.15 2.33 -0.57
C MET A 133 -12.44 2.31 0.27
N PRO A 134 -12.39 2.65 1.57
CA PRO A 134 -13.59 2.70 2.41
C PRO A 134 -14.72 3.58 1.87
N TRP A 135 -14.41 4.62 1.10
CA TRP A 135 -15.40 5.51 0.48
C TRP A 135 -15.83 5.10 -0.94
N GLU A 136 -15.25 4.03 -1.52
CA GLU A 136 -15.62 3.49 -2.84
C GLU A 136 -16.62 2.32 -2.74
N GLN A 137 -17.16 2.07 -1.54
CA GLN A 137 -18.11 0.99 -1.30
C GLN A 137 -19.40 1.17 -2.09
N LYS A 138 -19.97 0.06 -2.54
CA LYS A 138 -21.32 0.07 -3.13
C LYS A 138 -22.35 0.28 -2.03
N LEU A 139 -23.48 0.87 -2.39
CA LEU A 139 -24.59 1.07 -1.47
C LEU A 139 -25.36 -0.24 -1.19
N PRO A 140 -25.79 -0.47 0.07
CA PRO A 140 -25.39 0.28 1.27
C PRO A 140 -23.93 -0.03 1.66
N PRO A 141 -23.17 0.95 2.20
CA PRO A 141 -21.82 0.69 2.71
C PRO A 141 -21.87 -0.28 3.89
N LEU A 142 -20.71 -0.84 4.26
CA LEU A 142 -20.62 -1.71 5.43
C LEU A 142 -21.08 -0.98 6.70
N PRO A 143 -21.89 -1.63 7.55
CA PRO A 143 -22.17 -1.12 8.89
C PRO A 143 -20.87 -0.89 9.67
N VAL A 144 -20.87 0.11 10.56
CA VAL A 144 -19.69 0.48 11.36
C VAL A 144 -19.13 -0.70 12.13
N ASP A 145 -19.98 -1.54 12.72
CA ASP A 145 -19.54 -2.72 13.48
C ASP A 145 -18.86 -3.76 12.59
N GLU A 146 -19.34 -3.95 11.35
CA GLU A 146 -18.71 -4.86 10.39
C GLU A 146 -17.35 -4.32 9.94
N PHE A 147 -17.27 -3.03 9.57
CA PHE A 147 -16.00 -2.40 9.20
C PHE A 147 -14.98 -2.46 10.35
N LYS A 148 -15.41 -2.16 11.58
CA LYS A 148 -14.56 -2.25 12.77
C LYS A 148 -14.07 -3.67 13.01
N ALA A 149 -14.90 -4.70 12.78
CA ALA A 149 -14.47 -6.08 12.92
C ALA A 149 -13.39 -6.47 11.89
N LEU A 150 -13.50 -5.98 10.65
CA LEU A 150 -12.48 -6.21 9.62
C LEU A 150 -11.15 -5.58 10.02
N VAL A 151 -11.16 -4.33 10.49
CA VAL A 151 -9.92 -3.64 10.83
C VAL A 151 -9.34 -4.14 12.15
N ASP A 152 -10.17 -4.49 13.14
CA ASP A 152 -9.71 -5.10 14.39
C ASP A 152 -8.97 -6.41 14.13
N THR A 153 -9.37 -7.17 13.12
CA THR A 153 -8.63 -8.38 12.70
C THR A 153 -7.22 -8.04 12.23
N ALA A 154 -7.04 -6.99 11.41
CA ALA A 154 -5.73 -6.52 10.97
C ALA A 154 -4.89 -5.99 12.15
N TRP A 155 -5.48 -5.19 13.04
CA TRP A 155 -4.79 -4.65 14.23
C TRP A 155 -4.38 -5.72 15.22
N ARG A 156 -5.19 -6.77 15.43
CA ARG A 156 -4.79 -7.90 16.29
C ARG A 156 -3.51 -8.56 15.79
N GLU A 157 -3.33 -8.67 14.48
CA GLU A 157 -2.13 -9.26 13.88
C GLU A 157 -0.89 -8.37 14.10
N LEU A 158 -1.01 -7.05 13.96
CA LEU A 158 0.07 -6.11 14.28
C LEU A 158 0.39 -6.09 15.79
N ASN A 159 -0.64 -6.00 16.62
CA ASN A 159 -0.52 -5.92 18.07
C ASN A 159 0.09 -7.20 18.66
N ALA A 160 -0.17 -8.36 18.05
CA ALA A 160 0.44 -9.64 18.43
C ALA A 160 1.97 -9.63 18.24
N LEU A 161 2.49 -8.79 17.35
CA LEU A 161 3.93 -8.54 17.15
C LEU A 161 4.46 -7.37 18.01
N GLY A 162 3.59 -6.82 18.87
CA GLY A 162 3.91 -5.73 19.79
C GLY A 162 4.01 -4.36 19.14
N LEU A 163 3.43 -4.19 17.95
CA LEU A 163 3.48 -2.98 17.13
C LEU A 163 2.15 -2.21 17.20
N ALA A 164 2.22 -0.88 17.15
CA ALA A 164 1.08 0.03 17.05
C ALA A 164 1.13 0.82 15.73
N TYR A 165 0.01 1.49 15.41
CA TYR A 165 -0.11 2.27 14.19
C TYR A 165 -0.71 3.65 14.48
N ASP A 166 0.08 4.71 14.27
CA ASP A 166 -0.31 6.07 14.68
C ASP A 166 -1.22 6.77 13.67
N ASP A 167 -1.07 6.48 12.38
CA ASP A 167 -1.75 7.20 11.29
C ASP A 167 -3.06 6.52 10.87
N VAL A 168 -4.03 6.51 11.78
CA VAL A 168 -5.32 5.80 11.66
C VAL A 168 -6.30 6.50 10.67
N GLY A 169 -5.85 6.69 9.42
CA GLY A 169 -6.63 7.25 8.31
C GLY A 169 -7.33 6.19 7.45
N LEU A 170 -8.51 6.52 6.91
CA LEU A 170 -9.23 5.64 5.97
C LEU A 170 -8.49 5.43 4.66
N ASP A 171 -7.61 6.35 4.29
CA ASP A 171 -6.74 6.30 3.11
C ASP A 171 -5.59 5.29 3.25
N ASN A 172 -5.28 4.88 4.48
CA ASN A 172 -4.31 3.82 4.78
C ASN A 172 -4.95 2.42 4.83
N LEU A 173 -6.24 2.29 4.48
CA LEU A 173 -6.99 1.05 4.52
C LEU A 173 -7.56 0.72 3.14
N ILE A 174 -7.41 -0.54 2.72
CA ILE A 174 -8.01 -1.05 1.48
C ILE A 174 -8.85 -2.28 1.81
N ILE A 175 -10.13 -2.25 1.45
CA ILE A 175 -11.05 -3.38 1.63
C ILE A 175 -10.81 -4.38 0.48
N VAL A 176 -10.52 -5.64 0.84
CA VAL A 176 -10.20 -6.73 -0.09
C VAL A 176 -11.09 -7.93 0.26
N GLY A 177 -12.30 -7.96 -0.30
CA GLY A 177 -13.28 -9.00 0.02
C GLY A 177 -13.72 -8.93 1.47
N ASP A 178 -13.37 -9.93 2.26
CA ASP A 178 -13.73 -10.12 3.67
C ASP A 178 -12.63 -9.69 4.65
N ARG A 179 -11.67 -8.87 4.19
CA ARG A 179 -10.59 -8.35 5.03
C ARG A 179 -10.21 -6.93 4.64
N VAL A 180 -9.45 -6.28 5.52
CA VAL A 180 -8.76 -5.02 5.23
C VAL A 180 -7.27 -5.28 5.12
N MET A 181 -6.64 -4.63 4.14
CA MET A 181 -5.20 -4.51 4.05
C MET A 181 -4.78 -3.10 4.44
N VAL A 182 -3.74 -3.01 5.26
CA VAL A 182 -3.17 -1.77 5.77
C VAL A 182 -2.00 -1.39 4.87
N VAL A 183 -1.99 -0.16 4.40
CA VAL A 183 -0.92 0.41 3.59
C VAL A 183 -0.25 1.55 4.34
N ASP A 184 0.89 2.00 3.81
CA ASP A 184 1.72 3.06 4.38
C ASP A 184 2.22 2.76 5.80
N LEU A 185 3.34 2.03 5.89
CA LEU A 185 3.85 1.58 7.20
C LEU A 185 4.81 2.59 7.84
N GLU A 186 4.87 3.82 7.34
CA GLU A 186 5.80 4.85 7.81
C GLU A 186 5.54 5.29 9.25
N SER A 187 4.30 5.13 9.71
CA SER A 187 3.83 5.45 11.07
C SER A 187 3.60 4.22 11.98
N VAL A 188 4.09 3.03 11.58
CA VAL A 188 4.12 1.86 12.46
C VAL A 188 5.30 2.00 13.43
N TYR A 189 5.07 1.76 14.72
CA TYR A 189 6.10 1.86 15.74
C TYR A 189 5.93 0.82 16.85
N GLU A 190 6.98 0.63 17.64
CA GLU A 190 6.90 -0.16 18.87
C GLU A 190 6.62 0.76 20.07
N PRO A 191 5.41 0.73 20.63
CA PRO A 191 5.10 1.50 21.83
C PRO A 191 5.86 0.99 23.06
N ALA A 192 6.11 1.88 24.02
CA ALA A 192 6.68 1.49 25.31
C ALA A 192 5.76 0.49 26.03
N HIS A 193 6.37 -0.49 26.72
CA HIS A 193 5.66 -1.64 27.27
C HIS A 193 4.49 -1.27 28.17
N GLU A 194 4.63 -0.23 28.99
CA GLU A 194 3.60 0.27 29.90
C GLU A 194 2.38 0.88 29.21
N TYR A 195 2.51 1.36 27.97
CA TYR A 195 1.41 1.96 27.21
C TYR A 195 0.81 1.02 26.16
N LYS A 196 1.39 -0.17 25.93
CA LYS A 196 0.93 -1.12 24.88
C LYS A 196 -0.58 -1.37 24.94
N ALA A 197 -1.09 -1.76 26.11
CA ALA A 197 -2.51 -2.08 26.26
C ALA A 197 -3.43 -0.87 26.04
N TYR A 198 -2.98 0.33 26.43
CA TYR A 198 -3.73 1.57 26.25
C TYR A 198 -3.78 1.95 24.76
N ILE A 199 -2.62 1.96 24.09
CA ILE A 199 -2.49 2.33 22.67
C ILE A 199 -3.28 1.37 21.79
N PHE A 200 -3.14 0.06 21.99
CA PHE A 200 -3.90 -0.93 21.23
C PHE A 200 -5.41 -0.80 21.40
N LYS A 201 -5.87 -0.24 22.52
CA LYS A 201 -7.28 0.06 22.75
C LYS A 201 -7.70 1.38 22.10
N SER A 202 -6.87 2.43 22.16
CA SER A 202 -7.17 3.72 21.55
C SER A 202 -7.26 3.64 20.04
N ASP A 203 -6.34 2.92 19.38
CA ASP A 203 -6.30 2.81 17.91
C ASP A 203 -7.62 2.24 17.36
N ARG A 204 -8.22 1.30 18.10
CA ARG A 204 -9.52 0.67 17.77
C ARG A 204 -10.70 1.63 17.93
N ILE A 205 -10.64 2.52 18.93
CA ILE A 205 -11.70 3.49 19.20
C ILE A 205 -11.66 4.58 18.13
N GLN A 206 -10.48 5.17 17.91
CA GLN A 206 -10.27 6.27 16.98
C GLN A 206 -10.74 5.94 15.57
N LEU A 207 -10.43 4.75 15.05
CA LEU A 207 -10.88 4.37 13.71
C LEU A 207 -12.41 4.26 13.60
N GLY A 208 -13.06 3.72 14.63
CA GLY A 208 -14.50 3.63 14.68
C GLY A 208 -15.16 5.00 14.59
N GLU A 209 -14.60 5.99 15.29
CA GLU A 209 -15.07 7.38 15.21
C GLU A 209 -14.82 8.01 13.84
N VAL A 210 -13.65 7.76 13.24
CA VAL A 210 -13.33 8.26 11.89
C VAL A 210 -14.30 7.68 10.85
N TYR A 211 -14.61 6.40 10.91
CA TYR A 211 -15.53 5.76 9.97
C TYR A 211 -16.99 6.16 10.22
N GLN A 212 -17.41 6.30 11.48
CA GLN A 212 -18.75 6.81 11.80
C GLN A 212 -18.95 8.23 11.26
N ARG A 213 -17.98 9.14 11.48
CA ARG A 213 -18.04 10.50 10.92
C ARG A 213 -18.13 10.51 9.39
N TYR A 214 -17.48 9.55 8.73
CA TYR A 214 -17.63 9.39 7.28
C TYR A 214 -19.07 9.00 6.90
N LEU A 215 -19.68 8.06 7.61
CA LEU A 215 -21.08 7.68 7.34
C LEU A 215 -22.06 8.79 7.68
N ASP A 216 -21.87 9.52 8.78
CA ASP A 216 -22.76 10.62 9.18
C ASP A 216 -22.80 11.71 8.09
N ASN A 217 -21.62 12.12 7.58
CA ASN A 217 -21.55 13.07 6.47
C ASN A 217 -22.16 12.50 5.17
N TYR A 218 -22.10 11.18 4.98
CA TYR A 218 -22.66 10.53 3.80
C TYR A 218 -24.20 10.46 3.84
N GLU A 219 -24.77 10.21 5.03
CA GLU A 219 -26.22 10.22 5.24
C GLU A 219 -26.80 11.63 5.05
N ASP A 220 -26.14 12.65 5.61
CA ASP A 220 -26.51 14.06 5.45
C ASP A 220 -26.51 14.51 3.96
N ASP A 221 -25.53 14.05 3.16
CA ASP A 221 -25.47 14.30 1.71
C ASP A 221 -26.50 13.49 0.91
N SER A 222 -26.95 12.34 1.43
CA SER A 222 -27.95 11.50 0.77
C SER A 222 -29.40 11.97 1.01
N ASP A 223 -29.63 12.73 2.09
CA ASP A 223 -30.90 13.34 2.45
C ASP A 223 -31.05 14.79 1.94
N GLY A 224 -29.99 15.38 1.36
CA GLY A 224 -29.98 16.75 0.85
C GLY A 224 -29.22 16.92 -0.46
N ALA A 225 -29.93 17.28 -1.54
CA ALA A 225 -29.31 17.71 -2.79
C ALA A 225 -28.44 18.96 -2.59
N PHE A 226 -27.11 18.82 -2.52
CA PHE A 226 -26.19 19.96 -2.58
C PHE A 226 -24.79 19.57 -3.12
N TRP A 227 -24.71 19.17 -4.39
CA TRP A 227 -23.43 19.20 -5.11
C TRP A 227 -23.19 20.60 -5.66
N GLU A 228 -22.58 21.48 -4.87
CA GLU A 228 -21.71 22.55 -5.37
C GLU A 228 -20.72 22.95 -4.26
N GLN A 229 -19.43 22.97 -4.63
CA GLN A 229 -18.24 23.31 -3.83
C GLN A 229 -17.64 22.14 -3.05
N PHE A 230 -16.85 21.31 -3.73
CA PHE A 230 -15.38 21.21 -3.55
C PHE A 230 -14.75 20.51 -4.77
#